data_AF-B4MG01-F1
#
_entry.id   AF-B4MG01-F1
#
_cell.length_a   1.000
_cell.length_b   1.000
_cell.length_c   1.000
_cell.angle_alpha   90.00
_cell.angle_beta   90.00
_cell.angle_gamma   90.00
#
_symmetry.space_group_name_H-M   'P 1'
#
loop_
_entity.id
_entity.type
_entity.pdbx_description
1 polymer ?
#
loop_
_entity_poly.entity_id
_entity_poly.type
_entity_poly.pdbx_seq_one_letter_code
_entity_poly.pdbx_strand_id
1 'polypeptide(L)'
;MPRYQQLVNESNNNSPQQQHSEQPPSVGYHLYLYREQLARRKVEYIRLSKAKYFITETLLAKTWRNLKGCSADDLKTVNNQIVFKHKLRHQIHRLRKLQNLGIRNANPHMESTEL
;
A
#
# COMPACT_ATOMS: atom_id res chain seq x y z
N MET A 1 -9.47 17.94 16.47
CA MET A 1 -10.92 17.68 16.32
C MET A 1 -11.20 17.09 14.94
N PRO A 2 -12.04 16.07 14.80
CA PRO A 2 -12.38 15.46 13.50
C PRO A 2 -13.11 16.47 12.60
N ARG A 3 -12.76 16.50 11.31
CA ARG A 3 -13.26 17.46 10.29
C ARG A 3 -14.79 17.54 10.20
N TYR A 4 -15.49 16.48 10.59
CA TYR A 4 -16.95 16.41 10.58
C TYR A 4 -17.64 17.26 11.66
N GLN A 5 -16.95 17.63 12.73
CA GLN A 5 -17.52 18.47 13.79
C GLN A 5 -17.53 19.95 13.46
N GLN A 6 -16.75 20.39 12.46
CA GLN A 6 -16.67 21.81 12.09
C GLN A 6 -17.90 22.29 11.30
N LEU A 7 -18.54 21.39 10.54
CA LEU A 7 -19.67 21.73 9.67
C LEU A 7 -20.98 22.04 10.41
N VAL A 8 -21.04 21.85 11.73
CA VAL A 8 -22.28 22.04 12.50
C VAL A 8 -22.44 23.47 13.01
N ASN A 9 -21.38 24.28 13.01
CA ASN A 9 -21.36 25.59 13.69
C ASN A 9 -21.32 26.81 12.76
N GLU A 10 -21.32 26.65 11.43
CA GLU A 10 -21.00 27.72 10.47
C GLU A 10 -22.08 27.94 9.40
N SER A 11 -23.33 28.15 9.82
CA SER A 11 -24.41 28.51 8.90
C SER A 11 -25.12 29.80 9.33
N ASN A 12 -24.52 30.96 9.01
CA ASN A 12 -25.29 32.18 8.83
C ASN A 12 -24.65 33.09 7.76
N ASN A 13 -25.46 33.42 6.74
CA ASN A 13 -25.31 34.43 5.67
C ASN A 13 -24.72 34.04 4.28
N ASN A 14 -25.67 33.73 3.37
CA ASN A 14 -25.91 34.25 2.02
C ASN A 14 -24.84 34.24 0.90
N SER A 15 -25.16 33.50 -0.18
CA SER A 15 -25.07 33.83 -1.64
C SER A 15 -24.64 32.62 -2.52
N PRO A 16 -24.99 32.57 -3.82
CA PRO A 16 -25.58 31.37 -4.45
C PRO A 16 -24.66 30.66 -5.45
N GLN A 17 -24.73 29.33 -5.56
CA GLN A 17 -24.67 28.57 -6.83
C GLN A 17 -24.65 27.03 -6.64
N GLN A 18 -25.33 26.37 -7.58
CA GLN A 18 -25.30 24.95 -7.96
C GLN A 18 -26.12 23.95 -7.11
N GLN A 19 -27.26 23.58 -7.70
CA GLN A 19 -28.21 22.57 -7.22
C GLN A 19 -27.64 21.16 -7.39
N HIS A 20 -26.92 20.68 -6.38
CA HIS A 20 -26.97 19.28 -5.98
C HIS A 20 -27.62 19.26 -4.59
N SER A 21 -28.76 18.60 -4.49
CA SER A 21 -29.57 18.53 -3.28
C SER A 21 -28.72 18.13 -2.06
N GLU A 22 -28.56 19.08 -1.12
CA GLU A 22 -28.05 18.83 0.23
C GLU A 22 -29.06 18.02 1.05
N GLN A 23 -29.29 16.77 0.63
CA GLN A 23 -29.82 15.77 1.54
C GLN A 23 -28.64 15.31 2.40
N PRO A 24 -28.76 15.25 3.74
CA PRO A 24 -27.72 14.64 4.57
C PRO A 24 -27.44 13.26 3.98
N PRO A 25 -26.16 12.85 3.84
CA PRO A 25 -25.85 11.61 3.13
C PRO A 25 -26.65 10.50 3.78
N SER A 26 -27.52 9.86 2.98
CA SER A 26 -28.47 8.85 3.46
C SER A 26 -27.73 7.89 4.40
N VAL A 27 -28.39 7.46 5.48
CA VAL A 27 -27.81 6.52 6.46
C VAL A 27 -27.18 5.32 5.75
N GLY A 28 -27.76 4.87 4.63
CA GLY A 28 -27.22 3.83 3.78
C GLY A 28 -25.85 4.16 3.16
N TYR A 29 -25.64 5.39 2.68
CA TYR A 29 -24.36 5.83 2.12
C TYR A 29 -23.28 5.95 3.20
N HIS A 30 -23.61 6.50 4.38
CA HIS A 30 -22.70 6.51 5.53
C HIS A 30 -22.32 5.09 5.97
N LEU A 31 -23.30 4.19 6.05
CA LEU A 31 -23.06 2.79 6.41
C LEU A 31 -22.20 2.08 5.34
N TYR A 32 -22.45 2.36 4.06
CA TYR A 32 -21.62 1.89 2.96
C TYR A 32 -20.16 2.36 3.11
N LEU A 33 -19.92 3.66 3.27
CA LEU A 33 -18.58 4.21 3.44
C LEU A 33 -17.87 3.65 4.67
N TYR A 34 -18.59 3.47 5.78
CA TYR A 34 -18.03 2.86 6.99
C TYR A 34 -17.63 1.40 6.75
N ARG A 35 -18.48 0.61 6.09
CA ARG A 35 -18.17 -0.77 5.70
C ARG A 35 -17.00 -0.84 4.73
N GLU A 36 -16.93 0.08 3.77
CA GLU A 36 -15.81 0.20 2.85
C GLU A 36 -14.51 0.50 3.62
N GLN A 37 -14.55 1.45 4.57
CA GLN A 37 -13.42 1.81 5.41
C GLN A 37 -12.98 0.65 6.33
N LEU A 38 -13.91 -0.16 6.84
CA LEU A 38 -13.62 -1.39 7.58
C LEU A 38 -13.05 -2.49 6.68
N ALA A 39 -13.52 -2.58 5.43
CA ALA A 39 -13.07 -3.55 4.43
C ALA A 39 -11.68 -3.21 3.87
N ARG A 40 -11.22 -1.95 3.97
CA ARG A 40 -9.85 -1.54 3.60
C ARG A 40 -8.85 -2.32 4.45
N ARG A 41 -8.27 -3.36 3.84
CA ARG A 41 -7.17 -4.12 4.45
C ARG A 41 -6.04 -3.15 4.77
N LYS A 42 -5.69 -3.03 6.05
CA LYS A 42 -4.46 -2.35 6.50
C LYS A 42 -3.25 -3.20 6.11
N VAL A 43 -2.95 -3.24 4.81
CA VAL A 43 -1.77 -3.95 4.30
C VAL A 43 -0.57 -3.08 4.58
N GLU A 44 0.19 -3.40 5.62
CA GLU A 44 1.46 -2.74 5.91
C GLU A 44 2.52 -3.17 4.87
N TYR A 45 2.70 -2.38 3.81
CA TYR A 45 3.56 -2.74 2.68
C TYR A 45 5.01 -3.01 3.09
N ILE A 46 5.55 -2.29 4.09
CA ILE A 46 6.88 -2.57 4.64
C ILE A 46 6.95 -3.97 5.23
N ARG A 47 5.95 -4.36 6.03
CA ARG A 47 5.90 -5.67 6.67
C ARG A 47 5.76 -6.77 5.62
N LEU A 48 4.92 -6.55 4.61
CA LEU A 48 4.74 -7.45 3.49
C LEU A 48 6.04 -7.62 2.68
N SER A 49 6.73 -6.54 2.31
CA SER A 49 7.97 -6.60 1.54
C SER A 49 9.09 -7.28 2.33
N LYS A 50 9.19 -7.06 3.66
CA LYS A 50 10.13 -7.79 4.53
C LYS A 50 9.83 -9.30 4.55
N ALA A 51 8.57 -9.69 4.67
CA ALA A 51 8.16 -11.10 4.66
C ALA A 51 8.49 -11.76 3.32
N LYS A 52 8.14 -11.10 2.19
CA LYS A 52 8.52 -11.55 0.85
C LYS A 52 10.03 -11.73 0.72
N TYR A 53 10.82 -10.79 1.23
CA TYR A 53 12.28 -10.86 1.19
C TYR A 53 12.79 -12.09 1.94
N PHE A 54 12.33 -12.30 3.17
CA PHE A 54 12.74 -13.44 3.99
C PHE A 54 12.36 -14.79 3.35
N ILE A 55 11.15 -14.89 2.80
CA ILE A 55 10.71 -16.10 2.09
C ILE A 55 11.58 -16.35 0.86
N THR A 56 11.86 -15.32 0.05
CA THR A 56 12.74 -15.44 -1.12
C THR A 56 14.14 -15.87 -0.74
N GLU A 57 14.72 -15.32 0.32
CA GLU A 57 16.04 -15.76 0.82
C GLU A 57 16.06 -17.24 1.21
N THR A 58 14.99 -17.69 1.90
CA THR A 58 14.86 -19.07 2.33
C THR A 58 14.73 -20.01 1.14
N LEU A 59 13.94 -19.62 0.12
CA LEU A 59 13.78 -20.39 -1.12
C LEU A 59 15.10 -20.46 -1.90
N LEU A 60 15.80 -19.33 -2.03
CA LEU A 60 17.09 -19.25 -2.72
C LEU A 60 18.13 -20.17 -2.06
N ALA A 61 18.21 -20.15 -0.73
CA ALA A 61 19.13 -21.02 0.00
C ALA A 61 18.79 -22.52 -0.16
N LYS A 62 17.52 -22.88 -0.32
CA LYS A 62 17.08 -24.25 -0.61
C LYS A 62 17.45 -24.65 -2.03
N THR A 63 17.12 -23.80 -3.01
CA THR A 63 17.43 -24.05 -4.42
C THR A 63 18.93 -24.16 -4.66
N TRP A 64 19.73 -23.28 -4.05
CA TRP A 64 21.20 -23.32 -4.15
C TRP A 64 21.80 -24.64 -3.66
N ARG A 65 21.30 -25.19 -2.54
CA ARG A 65 21.76 -26.48 -2.00
C ARG A 65 21.41 -27.67 -2.90
N ASN A 66 20.31 -27.57 -3.64
CA ASN A 66 19.82 -28.62 -4.53
C ASN A 66 20.38 -28.50 -5.96
N LEU A 67 21.12 -27.43 -6.29
CA LEU A 67 21.65 -27.13 -7.62
C LEU A 67 22.81 -28.06 -8.07
N LYS A 68 23.00 -29.22 -7.43
CA LYS A 68 24.05 -30.19 -7.80
C LYS A 68 23.78 -30.87 -9.15
N GLY A 69 22.52 -30.91 -9.60
CA GLY A 69 22.14 -31.22 -10.98
C GLY A 69 21.60 -29.95 -11.62
N CYS A 70 22.46 -29.19 -12.30
CA CYS A 70 22.09 -27.88 -12.85
C CYS A 70 21.15 -28.04 -14.06
N SER A 71 19.85 -28.06 -13.82
CA SER A 71 18.87 -27.86 -14.89
C SER A 71 18.87 -26.39 -15.30
N ALA A 72 18.74 -26.12 -16.59
CA ALA A 72 18.66 -24.75 -17.11
C ALA A 72 17.50 -23.96 -16.47
N ASP A 73 16.42 -24.66 -16.07
CA ASP A 73 15.27 -24.04 -15.43
C ASP A 73 15.50 -23.72 -13.95
N ASP A 74 16.33 -24.49 -13.25
CA ASP A 74 16.74 -24.17 -11.88
C ASP A 74 17.63 -22.92 -11.86
N LEU A 75 18.52 -22.78 -12.85
CA LEU A 75 19.36 -21.60 -12.99
C LEU A 75 18.52 -20.32 -13.27
N LYS A 76 17.53 -20.41 -14.17
CA LYS A 76 16.57 -19.32 -14.39
C LYS A 76 15.80 -18.98 -13.12
N THR A 77 15.35 -19.99 -12.37
CA THR A 77 14.65 -19.81 -11.11
C THR A 77 15.49 -19.05 -10.09
N VAL A 78 16.76 -19.44 -9.92
CA VAL A 78 17.72 -18.75 -9.05
C VAL A 78 17.93 -17.30 -9.49
N ASN A 79 18.14 -17.06 -10.79
CA ASN A 79 18.30 -15.70 -11.31
C ASN A 79 17.07 -14.82 -11.01
N ASN A 80 15.87 -15.33 -11.27
CA ASN A 80 14.62 -14.62 -10.99
C ASN A 80 14.48 -14.29 -9.49
N GLN A 81 14.83 -15.22 -8.61
CA GLN A 81 14.81 -15.01 -7.16
C GLN A 81 15.82 -13.94 -6.73
N ILE A 82 17.03 -13.93 -7.29
CA ILE A 82 18.06 -12.91 -7.02
C ILE A 82 17.58 -11.52 -7.46
N VAL A 83 17.06 -11.40 -8.68
CA VAL A 83 16.50 -10.14 -9.20
C VAL A 83 15.34 -9.67 -8.33
N PHE A 84 14.45 -10.58 -7.94
CA PHE A 84 13.30 -10.24 -7.09
C PHE A 84 13.72 -9.80 -5.68
N LYS A 85 14.69 -10.47 -5.06
CA LYS A 85 15.30 -10.05 -3.79
C LYS A 85 15.86 -8.62 -3.88
N HIS A 86 16.55 -8.31 -4.97
CA HIS A 86 17.10 -6.97 -5.20
C HIS A 86 15.99 -5.91 -5.29
N LYS A 87 14.91 -6.20 -6.03
CA LYS A 87 13.72 -5.33 -6.10
C LYS A 87 13.09 -5.12 -4.72
N LEU A 88 12.93 -6.18 -3.93
CA LEU A 88 12.37 -6.09 -2.57
C LEU A 88 13.24 -5.23 -1.64
N ARG A 89 14.58 -5.35 -1.73
CA ARG A 89 15.51 -4.50 -0.96
C ARG A 89 15.30 -3.02 -1.27
N HIS A 90 15.17 -2.66 -2.55
CA HIS A 90 14.90 -1.30 -2.99
C HIS A 90 13.53 -0.80 -2.49
N GLN A 91 12.50 -1.63 -2.59
CA GLN A 91 11.17 -1.29 -2.08
C GLN A 91 11.18 -1.03 -0.57
N ILE A 92 11.83 -1.90 0.22
CA ILE A 92 11.93 -1.71 1.68
C ILE A 92 12.68 -0.41 1.99
N HIS A 93 13.77 -0.11 1.28
CA HIS A 93 14.52 1.11 1.47
C HIS A 93 13.68 2.35 1.15
N ARG A 94 13.01 2.38 -0.01
CA ARG A 94 12.11 3.47 -0.40
C ARG A 94 10.99 3.67 0.62
N LEU A 95 10.33 2.60 1.05
CA LEU A 95 9.24 2.69 2.02
C LEU A 95 9.73 3.21 3.40
N ARG A 96 10.95 2.86 3.83
CA ARG A 96 11.57 3.44 5.03
C ARG A 96 11.80 4.94 4.87
N LYS A 97 12.30 5.39 3.71
CA LYS A 97 12.49 6.81 3.42
C LYS A 97 11.15 7.57 3.49
N LEU A 98 10.10 7.02 2.89
CA LEU A 98 8.74 7.60 2.95
C LEU A 98 8.18 7.64 4.38
N GLN A 99 8.41 6.58 5.16
CA GLN A 99 8.02 6.55 6.57
C GLN A 99 8.71 7.65 7.39
N ASN A 100 10.01 7.89 7.13
CA ASN A 100 10.76 8.96 7.78
C ASN A 100 10.26 10.36 7.38
N LEU A 101 9.67 10.50 6.20
CA LEU A 101 8.99 11.71 5.74
C LEU A 101 7.55 11.84 6.26
N GLY A 102 7.09 10.92 7.12
CA GLY A 102 5.73 10.92 7.68
C GLY A 102 4.68 10.25 6.79
N ILE A 103 5.03 9.79 5.59
CA ILE A 103 4.12 9.10 4.68
C ILE A 103 4.02 7.63 5.10
N ARG A 104 2.96 7.30 5.83
CA ARG A 104 2.72 5.94 6.30
C ARG A 104 2.06 5.09 5.21
N ASN A 105 2.53 3.85 5.09
CA ASN A 105 1.94 2.82 4.24
C ASN A 105 1.77 3.20 2.75
N ALA A 106 2.77 3.87 2.16
CA ALA A 106 2.77 4.20 0.74
C ALA A 106 2.72 2.93 -0.12
N ASN A 107 1.88 2.95 -1.16
CA ASN A 107 1.77 1.84 -2.10
C ASN A 107 3.07 1.74 -2.94
N PRO A 108 3.77 0.59 -2.93
CA PRO A 108 5.01 0.40 -3.67
C PRO A 108 4.81 0.36 -5.20
N HIS A 109 3.58 0.22 -5.68
CA HIS A 109 3.23 0.20 -7.11
C HIS A 109 2.77 1.55 -7.67
N MET A 110 2.74 2.59 -6.84
CA MET A 110 2.50 3.95 -7.35
C MET A 110 3.77 4.46 -8.00
N GLU A 111 3.68 4.77 -9.31
CA GLU A 111 4.65 5.56 -10.06
C GLU A 111 5.00 6.81 -9.24
N SER A 112 6.29 7.11 -9.10
CA SER A 112 6.68 8.33 -8.40
C SER A 112 6.34 9.49 -9.32
N THR A 113 5.45 10.39 -8.90
CA THR A 113 5.22 11.64 -9.64
C THR A 113 6.55 12.38 -9.69
N GLU A 114 7.06 12.64 -10.90
CA GLU A 114 8.21 13.51 -11.11
C GLU A 114 7.86 14.88 -10.52
N LEU A 115 8.68 15.37 -9.59
CA LEU A 115 8.59 16.71 -9.03
C LEU A 115 9.52 17.63 -9.82
#